data_AF-A0A7S3ZWH2-F1
#
_entry.id   AF-A0A7S3ZWH2-F1
#
_cell.length_a   1.000
_cell.length_b   1.000
_cell.length_c   1.000
_cell.angle_alpha   90.00
_cell.angle_beta   90.00
_cell.angle_gamma   90.00
#
_symmetry.space_group_name_H-M   'P 1'
#
loop_
_entity.id
_entity.type
_entity.pdbx_description
1 polymer ?
#
loop_
_entity_poly.entity_id
_entity_poly.type
_entity_poly.pdbx_seq_one_letter_code
_entity_poly.pdbx_strand_id
1 'polypeptide(L)'
;LTARFSQHDRRAGDAFRTVIWVADAEERKLAEQSRKVMESAEVYGKNRKFLTEILDEKPFTPTPEDGQDLYTADAKAYEKAIKKSGRAKFFEKTYEPVTTTACEERTCGYVYFPCSAENGCMGIVSGRW
;
A
#
# COMPACT_ATOMS: atom_id res chain seq x y z
N LEU A 1 -26.46 1.81 -14.22
CA LEU A 1 -25.69 2.29 -13.04
C LEU A 1 -24.21 2.31 -13.39
N THR A 2 -23.75 3.44 -13.92
CA THR A 2 -22.34 3.63 -14.33
C THR A 2 -21.52 3.91 -13.08
N ALA A 3 -20.82 2.90 -12.58
CA ALA A 3 -19.87 3.09 -11.48
C ALA A 3 -18.75 4.04 -11.95
N ARG A 4 -18.82 5.31 -11.54
CA ARG A 4 -17.69 6.24 -11.64
C ARG A 4 -16.66 5.81 -10.60
N PHE A 5 -15.81 4.86 -10.97
CA PHE A 5 -14.51 4.70 -10.33
C PHE A 5 -13.71 5.97 -10.61
N SER A 6 -13.34 6.69 -9.55
CA SER A 6 -12.50 7.88 -9.64
C SER A 6 -11.21 7.52 -10.39
N GLN A 7 -11.14 7.96 -11.65
CA GLN A 7 -10.09 7.64 -12.62
C GLN A 7 -8.75 8.23 -12.19
N HIS A 8 -7.89 7.45 -11.54
CA HIS A 8 -6.47 7.77 -11.36
C HIS A 8 -5.63 6.50 -11.62
N ASP A 9 -5.71 5.95 -12.85
CA ASP A 9 -4.67 5.26 -13.65
C ASP A 9 -5.38 4.75 -14.93
N ARG A 10 -4.74 4.74 -16.10
CA ARG A 10 -5.31 4.12 -17.34
C ARG A 10 -4.78 2.69 -17.55
N ARG A 11 -4.40 2.01 -16.47
CA ARG A 11 -4.14 0.56 -16.49
C ARG A 11 -5.45 -0.15 -16.16
N ALA A 12 -6.10 -0.70 -17.17
CA ALA A 12 -7.37 -1.38 -17.07
C ALA A 12 -7.26 -2.77 -17.71
N GLY A 13 -8.08 -3.70 -17.22
CA GLY A 13 -8.06 -5.10 -17.67
C GLY A 13 -7.54 -6.05 -16.59
N ASP A 14 -7.80 -7.34 -16.81
CA ASP A 14 -7.56 -8.41 -15.83
C ASP A 14 -6.08 -8.50 -15.41
N ALA A 15 -5.16 -8.14 -16.31
CA ALA A 15 -3.72 -8.13 -16.04
C ALA A 15 -3.29 -7.14 -14.94
N PHE A 16 -4.14 -6.17 -14.58
CA PHE A 16 -3.85 -5.17 -13.55
C PHE A 16 -4.67 -5.35 -12.28
N ARG A 17 -5.42 -6.45 -12.16
CA ARG A 17 -6.20 -6.74 -10.95
C ARG A 17 -5.26 -6.99 -9.77
N THR A 18 -5.67 -6.54 -8.58
CA THR A 18 -4.89 -6.70 -7.37
C THR A 18 -5.14 -8.07 -6.76
N VAL A 19 -4.08 -8.85 -6.58
CA VAL A 19 -4.13 -10.20 -6.01
C VAL A 19 -2.98 -10.37 -5.02
N ILE A 20 -3.25 -11.05 -3.91
CA ILE A 20 -2.25 -11.67 -3.05
C ILE A 20 -2.23 -13.16 -3.41
N TRP A 21 -1.11 -13.65 -3.92
CA TRP A 21 -0.88 -15.06 -4.18
C TRP A 21 -0.33 -15.72 -2.93
N VAL A 22 -0.87 -16.88 -2.55
CA VAL A 22 -0.45 -17.62 -1.35
C VAL A 22 -0.08 -19.05 -1.73
N ALA A 23 1.03 -19.55 -1.18
CA ALA A 23 1.54 -20.89 -1.42
C ALA A 23 0.95 -21.92 -0.43
N ASP A 24 0.59 -21.50 0.77
CA ASP A 24 0.09 -22.38 1.82
C ASP A 24 -1.00 -21.77 2.72
N ALA A 25 -1.44 -22.57 3.69
CA ALA A 25 -2.49 -22.20 4.63
C ALA A 25 -2.05 -21.12 5.64
N GLU A 26 -0.76 -21.04 5.97
CA GLU A 26 -0.23 -20.03 6.89
C GLU A 26 -0.22 -18.65 6.24
N GLU A 27 0.30 -18.56 5.02
CA GLU A 27 0.27 -17.33 4.21
C GLU A 27 -1.16 -16.85 3.96
N ARG A 28 -2.09 -17.78 3.66
CA ARG A 28 -3.51 -17.46 3.52
C ARG A 28 -4.08 -16.83 4.78
N LYS A 29 -3.81 -17.42 5.94
CA LYS A 29 -4.27 -16.90 7.23
C LYS A 29 -3.73 -15.49 7.50
N LEU A 30 -2.45 -15.25 7.22
CA LEU A 30 -1.83 -13.93 7.36
C LEU A 30 -2.44 -12.90 6.41
N ALA A 31 -2.65 -13.26 5.13
CA ALA A 31 -3.27 -12.39 4.14
C ALA A 31 -4.71 -11.99 4.54
N GLU A 32 -5.50 -12.94 5.04
CA GLU A 32 -6.86 -12.68 5.52
C GLU A 32 -6.89 -11.79 6.76
N GLN A 33 -5.94 -11.98 7.68
CA GLN A 33 -5.79 -11.12 8.85
C GLN A 33 -5.43 -9.69 8.43
N SER A 34 -4.43 -9.53 7.56
CA SER A 34 -4.03 -8.23 7.02
C SER A 34 -5.18 -7.53 6.30
N ARG A 35 -6.00 -8.26 5.52
CA ARG A 35 -7.22 -7.70 4.90
C ARG A 35 -8.16 -7.11 5.95
N LYS A 36 -8.46 -7.83 7.03
CA LYS A 36 -9.35 -7.34 8.10
C LYS A 36 -8.79 -6.09 8.75
N VAL A 37 -7.48 -6.05 9.01
CA VAL A 37 -6.80 -4.87 9.58
C VAL A 37 -6.96 -3.66 8.64
N MET A 38 -6.68 -3.84 7.34
CA MET A 38 -6.78 -2.77 6.35
C MET A 38 -8.20 -2.24 6.18
N GLU A 39 -9.22 -3.11 6.21
CA GLU A 39 -10.63 -2.70 6.18
C GLU A 39 -11.01 -1.94 7.45
N SER A 40 -10.59 -2.42 8.62
CA SER A 40 -10.89 -1.77 9.90
C SER A 40 -10.21 -0.40 10.06
N ALA A 41 -9.05 -0.23 9.44
CA ALA A 41 -8.31 1.03 9.46
C ALA A 41 -8.92 2.11 8.54
N GLU A 42 -9.89 1.75 7.70
CA GLU A 42 -10.58 2.66 6.76
C GLU A 42 -9.63 3.50 5.87
N VAL A 43 -8.41 3.01 5.63
CA VAL A 43 -7.34 3.70 4.88
C VAL A 43 -7.78 4.05 3.45
N TYR A 44 -8.67 3.24 2.88
CA TYR A 44 -9.22 3.43 1.54
C TYR A 44 -10.54 4.24 1.53
N GLY A 45 -10.95 4.76 2.68
CA GLY A 45 -12.18 5.51 2.92
C GLY A 45 -13.19 4.74 3.76
N LYS A 46 -14.08 5.49 4.43
CA LYS A 46 -15.13 4.94 5.30
C LYS A 46 -16.05 3.99 4.55
N ASN A 47 -16.38 2.85 5.18
CA ASN A 47 -17.25 1.82 4.61
C ASN A 47 -16.82 1.29 3.23
N ARG A 48 -15.52 1.34 2.90
CA ARG A 48 -14.97 0.75 1.67
C ARG A 48 -14.47 -0.66 1.95
N LYS A 49 -14.78 -1.58 1.04
CA LYS A 49 -14.26 -2.95 1.09
C LYS A 49 -12.87 -3.02 0.46
N PHE A 50 -12.05 -3.93 0.97
CA PHE A 50 -10.78 -4.26 0.36
C PHE A 50 -11.04 -5.14 -0.88
N LEU A 51 -10.60 -4.66 -2.04
CA LEU A 51 -10.89 -5.31 -3.32
C LEU A 51 -9.85 -6.36 -3.74
N THR A 52 -8.69 -6.39 -3.09
CA THR A 52 -7.61 -7.32 -3.43
C THR A 52 -8.03 -8.75 -3.11
N GLU A 53 -7.97 -9.62 -4.11
CA GLU A 53 -8.27 -11.04 -3.99
C GLU A 53 -7.13 -11.80 -3.30
N ILE A 54 -7.44 -12.92 -2.66
CA ILE A 54 -6.45 -13.84 -2.07
C ILE A 54 -6.62 -15.20 -2.76
N LEU A 55 -5.70 -15.54 -3.65
CA LEU A 55 -5.76 -16.72 -4.52
C LEU A 55 -4.58 -17.64 -4.27
N ASP A 56 -4.77 -18.95 -4.47
CA ASP A 56 -3.65 -19.90 -4.45
C ASP A 56 -2.68 -19.57 -5.58
N GLU A 57 -1.39 -19.71 -5.30
CA GLU A 57 -0.33 -19.44 -6.28
C GLU A 57 -0.54 -20.21 -7.59
N LYS A 58 -0.10 -19.58 -8.67
CA LYS A 58 -0.12 -20.16 -10.02
C LYS A 58 1.30 -20.15 -10.58
N PRO A 59 1.61 -21.00 -11.58
CA PRO A 59 2.89 -20.95 -12.26
C PRO A 59 3.24 -19.52 -12.70
N PHE A 60 4.37 -19.02 -12.21
CA PHE A 60 4.86 -17.69 -12.52
C PHE A 60 5.73 -17.74 -13.76
N THR A 61 5.37 -16.97 -14.79
CA THR A 61 6.23 -16.74 -15.96
C THR A 61 6.99 -15.44 -15.73
N PRO A 62 8.32 -15.46 -15.59
CA PRO A 62 9.10 -14.25 -15.40
C PRO A 62 8.91 -13.27 -16.54
N THR A 63 8.92 -11.98 -16.21
CA THR A 63 9.03 -10.92 -17.23
C THR A 63 10.36 -11.09 -17.99
N PRO A 64 10.38 -10.86 -19.32
CA PRO A 64 11.62 -10.79 -20.09
C PRO A 64 12.66 -9.83 -19.47
N GLU A 65 13.95 -10.11 -19.67
CA GLU A 65 15.06 -9.38 -19.02
C GLU A 65 15.02 -7.87 -19.24
N ASP A 66 14.56 -7.42 -20.42
CA ASP A 66 14.42 -5.99 -20.76
C ASP A 66 13.30 -5.27 -19.98
N GLY A 67 12.38 -6.01 -19.38
CA GLY A 67 11.31 -5.50 -18.52
C GLY A 67 11.59 -5.65 -17.03
N GLN A 68 12.68 -6.31 -16.65
CA GLN A 68 13.13 -6.39 -15.26
C GLN A 68 13.83 -5.10 -14.85
N ASP A 69 13.87 -4.81 -13.54
CA ASP A 69 14.68 -3.72 -12.98
C ASP A 69 14.43 -2.32 -13.60
N LEU A 70 13.25 -2.07 -14.16
CA LEU A 70 12.92 -0.80 -14.83
C LEU A 70 13.24 0.44 -13.97
N TYR A 71 13.02 0.35 -12.66
CA TYR A 71 13.22 1.47 -11.74
C TYR A 71 14.70 1.82 -11.51
N THR A 72 15.61 0.86 -11.65
CA THR A 72 17.07 1.09 -11.59
C THR A 72 17.65 1.37 -12.97
N ALA A 73 17.14 0.72 -14.02
CA ALA A 73 17.62 0.90 -15.39
C ALA A 73 17.24 2.27 -15.97
N ASP A 74 16.02 2.75 -15.73
CA ASP A 74 15.56 4.08 -16.17
C ASP A 74 14.65 4.74 -15.13
N ALA A 75 15.29 5.43 -14.18
CA ALA A 75 14.60 6.17 -13.13
C ALA A 75 13.62 7.23 -13.68
N LYS A 76 13.95 7.89 -14.81
CA LYS A 76 13.08 8.92 -15.40
C LYS A 76 11.81 8.31 -15.98
N ALA A 77 11.91 7.18 -16.67
CA ALA A 77 10.76 6.44 -17.18
C ALA A 77 9.87 5.93 -16.03
N TYR A 78 10.48 5.39 -14.97
CA TYR A 78 9.77 4.95 -13.78
C TYR A 78 9.02 6.09 -13.08
N GLU A 79 9.68 7.22 -12.81
CA GLU A 79 9.04 8.40 -12.21
C GLU A 79 7.83 8.88 -13.01
N LYS A 80 7.98 8.94 -14.35
CA LYS A 80 6.88 9.32 -15.24
C LYS A 80 5.71 8.34 -15.16
N ALA A 81 6.00 7.04 -15.11
CA ALA A 81 4.99 5.99 -14.99
C ALA A 81 4.25 6.04 -13.64
N ILE A 82 4.97 6.26 -12.54
CA ILE A 82 4.40 6.38 -11.19
C ILE A 82 3.55 7.64 -11.06
N LYS A 83 4.02 8.80 -11.53
CA LYS A 83 3.23 10.05 -11.52
C LYS A 83 1.93 9.91 -12.31
N LYS A 84 1.98 9.25 -13.48
CA LYS A 84 0.78 8.99 -14.30
C LYS A 84 -0.19 8.01 -13.65
N SER A 85 0.31 7.11 -12.81
CA SER A 85 -0.50 6.05 -12.19
C SER A 85 -1.40 6.53 -11.06
N GLY A 86 -1.23 7.75 -10.56
CA GLY A 86 -1.96 8.23 -9.38
C GLY A 86 -1.57 7.57 -8.06
N ARG A 87 -0.76 6.49 -8.07
CA ARG A 87 -0.29 5.78 -6.87
C ARG A 87 0.54 6.67 -5.96
N ALA A 88 1.46 7.46 -6.52
CA ALA A 88 2.26 8.42 -5.75
C ALA A 88 1.37 9.40 -4.99
N LYS A 89 0.42 10.03 -5.69
CA LYS A 89 -0.53 10.97 -5.09
C LYS A 89 -1.41 10.32 -4.01
N PHE A 90 -1.85 9.08 -4.22
CA PHE A 90 -2.58 8.33 -3.20
C PHE A 90 -1.73 8.11 -1.96
N PHE A 91 -0.49 7.63 -2.12
CA PHE A 91 0.41 7.34 -1.01
C PHE A 91 0.76 8.61 -0.22
N GLU A 92 1.18 9.67 -0.92
CA GLU A 92 1.47 10.98 -0.34
C GLU A 92 0.29 11.50 0.49
N LYS A 93 -0.94 11.45 -0.04
CA LYS A 93 -2.13 11.91 0.67
C LYS A 93 -2.51 11.03 1.87
N THR A 94 -2.34 9.72 1.73
CA THR A 94 -2.81 8.74 2.72
C THR A 94 -1.90 8.69 3.94
N TYR A 95 -0.60 8.85 3.70
CA TYR A 95 0.44 8.79 4.72
C TYR A 95 1.13 10.14 4.90
N GLU A 96 0.46 11.23 4.53
CA GLU A 96 0.94 12.58 4.81
C GLU A 96 1.14 12.69 6.32
N PRO A 97 2.34 13.07 6.79
CA PRO A 97 2.56 13.25 8.22
C PRO A 97 1.59 14.32 8.70
N VAL A 98 0.66 13.92 9.58
CA VAL A 98 -0.24 14.88 10.20
C VAL A 98 0.61 15.75 11.12
N THR A 99 0.93 16.96 10.69
CA THR A 99 1.48 18.01 11.56
C THR A 99 0.34 18.50 12.45
N THR A 100 0.03 17.75 13.51
CA THR A 100 -0.81 18.27 14.58
C THR A 100 0.00 19.30 15.36
N THR A 101 -0.10 20.57 15.00
CA THR A 101 0.07 21.65 15.98
C THR A 101 -1.19 21.70 16.84
N ALA A 102 -1.47 20.62 17.57
CA ALA A 102 -2.50 20.63 18.60
C ALA A 102 -1.91 21.32 19.82
N CYS A 103 -2.05 22.64 19.87
CA CYS A 103 -1.73 23.41 21.06
C CYS A 103 -2.89 23.24 22.04
N GLU A 104 -2.83 22.23 22.90
CA GLU A 104 -3.65 22.25 24.11
C GLU A 104 -2.98 23.17 25.13
N GLU A 105 -3.71 24.24 25.45
CA GLU A 105 -3.49 25.36 26.40
C GLU A 105 -2.09 25.99 26.54
N ARG A 106 -0.97 25.26 26.50
CA ARG A 106 0.41 25.81 26.61
C ARG A 106 1.52 25.01 25.90
N THR A 107 1.25 23.94 25.16
CA THR A 107 2.31 23.16 24.46
C THR A 107 2.00 22.98 22.99
N CYS A 108 2.80 23.62 22.14
CA CYS A 108 2.81 23.38 20.70
C CYS A 108 4.08 22.59 20.36
N GLY A 109 3.95 21.41 19.75
CA GLY A 109 5.09 20.59 19.35
C GLY A 109 4.76 19.62 18.23
N TYR A 110 5.79 19.17 17.51
CA TYR A 110 5.66 18.05 16.59
C TYR A 110 5.41 16.78 17.40
N VAL A 111 4.31 16.07 17.14
CA VAL A 111 4.15 14.70 17.64
C VAL A 111 5.04 13.80 16.79
N TYR A 112 6.31 13.72 17.18
CA TYR A 112 7.14 12.60 16.79
C TYR A 112 6.57 11.39 17.53
N PHE A 113 6.12 10.37 16.80
CA PHE A 113 5.90 9.04 17.39
C PHE A 113 7.25 8.33 17.34
N PRO A 114 8.13 8.43 18.36
CA PRO A 114 9.33 7.63 18.38
C PRO A 114 8.95 6.16 18.26
N CYS A 115 9.70 5.38 17.48
CA CYS A 115 9.51 3.93 17.50
C CYS A 115 9.64 3.47 18.96
N SER A 116 8.62 2.76 19.45
CA SER A 116 8.60 2.16 20.78
C SER A 116 8.23 0.69 20.68
N ALA A 117 8.41 -0.05 21.77
CA ALA A 117 7.93 -1.42 21.85
C ALA A 117 6.38 -1.46 21.83
N GLU A 118 5.72 -0.45 22.40
CA GLU A 118 4.26 -0.37 22.52
C GLU A 118 3.57 -0.10 21.19
N ASN A 119 4.16 0.72 20.31
CA ASN A 119 3.61 1.00 18.98
C ASN A 119 4.09 0.01 17.90
N GLY A 120 4.81 -1.05 18.28
CA GLY A 120 5.27 -2.13 17.38
C GLY A 120 6.34 -1.72 16.37
N CYS A 121 6.68 -0.43 16.28
CA CYS A 121 7.64 0.13 15.32
C CYS A 121 9.03 -0.47 15.51
N MET A 122 9.43 -0.77 16.75
CA MET A 122 10.73 -1.37 17.07
C MET A 122 10.92 -2.77 16.46
N GLY A 123 9.88 -3.58 16.31
CA GLY A 123 9.96 -4.90 15.68
C GLY A 123 10.30 -4.78 14.19
N ILE A 124 9.61 -3.87 13.51
CA ILE A 124 9.77 -3.60 12.08
C ILE A 124 11.16 -3.02 11.77
N VAL A 125 11.63 -2.03 12.53
CA VAL A 125 12.96 -1.40 12.27
C VAL A 125 14.14 -2.27 12.71
N SER A 126 13.93 -3.24 13.60
CA SER A 126 14.98 -4.17 14.02
C SER A 126 15.15 -5.37 13.07
N GLY A 127 14.39 -5.41 11.97
CA GLY A 127 14.44 -6.51 11.00
C GLY A 127 13.99 -7.85 11.58
N ARG A 128 13.29 -7.83 12.72
CA ARG A 128 12.65 -9.01 13.30
C ARG A 128 11.27 -9.15 12.68
N TRP A 129 11.23 -9.81 11.54
CA TRP A 129 10.01 -10.33 10.92
C TRP A 129 9.64 -11.66 11.59
#